data_AF-A0A434L020-F1
#
_entry.id   AF-A0A434L020-F1
#
_cell.length_a   1.000
_cell.length_b   1.000
_cell.length_c   1.000
_cell.angle_alpha   90.00
_cell.angle_beta   90.00
_cell.angle_gamma   90.00
#
_symmetry.space_group_name_H-M   'P 1'
#
loop_
_entity.id
_entity.type
_entity.pdbx_description
1 polymer ?
#
loop_
_entity_poly.entity_id
_entity_poly.type
_entity_poly.pdbx_seq_one_letter_code
_entity_poly.pdbx_strand_id
1 'polypeptide(L)'
;MRAGRPVRRFISTAIAAALLAGCQTLGADGLVASSAPPEISGPAASAIAGDMVSRIAEHAGPGTGTILLKSDGSPFGGALEAALKAWG
;
A
#
# COMPACT_ATOMS: atom_id res chain seq x y z
N MET A 1 -44.36 17.91 22.89
CA MET A 1 -42.92 17.57 22.83
C MET A 1 -42.66 16.37 21.90
N ARG A 2 -42.75 16.50 20.56
CA ARG A 2 -42.41 15.40 19.62
C ARG A 2 -41.64 15.81 18.36
N ALA A 3 -41.46 17.11 18.09
CA ALA A 3 -40.78 17.62 16.88
C ALA A 3 -39.24 17.70 16.99
N GLY A 4 -38.64 17.59 18.19
CA GLY A 4 -37.18 17.73 18.36
C GLY A 4 -36.36 16.45 18.08
N ARG A 5 -37.00 15.27 18.12
CA ARG A 5 -36.35 13.97 17.85
C ARG A 5 -35.91 13.79 16.37
N PRO A 6 -36.71 14.13 15.35
CA PRO A 6 -36.29 14.00 13.95
C PRO A 6 -35.17 14.98 13.59
N VAL A 7 -35.24 16.23 14.06
CA VAL A 7 -34.21 17.26 13.83
C VAL A 7 -32.86 16.83 14.41
N ARG A 8 -32.84 16.32 15.65
CA ARG A 8 -31.60 15.85 16.27
C ARG A 8 -30.98 14.67 15.52
N ARG A 9 -31.82 13.77 15.00
CA ARG A 9 -31.37 12.63 14.19
C ARG A 9 -30.74 13.09 12.87
N PHE A 10 -31.38 14.04 12.21
CA PHE A 10 -30.88 14.63 10.97
C PHE A 10 -29.52 15.33 11.16
N ILE A 11 -29.38 16.11 12.23
CA ILE A 11 -28.11 16.76 12.57
C ILE A 11 -27.02 15.71 12.83
N SER A 12 -27.30 14.66 13.59
CA SER A 12 -26.31 13.61 13.86
C SER A 12 -25.88 12.87 12.60
N THR A 13 -26.81 12.59 11.67
CA THR A 13 -26.47 11.93 10.39
C THR A 13 -25.67 12.85 9.47
N ALA A 14 -25.98 14.15 9.45
CA ALA A 14 -25.23 15.12 8.67
C ALA A 14 -23.79 15.28 9.16
N ILE A 15 -23.58 15.34 10.48
CA ILE A 15 -22.24 15.41 11.09
C ILE A 15 -21.45 14.14 10.78
N ALA A 16 -22.06 12.96 10.92
CA ALA A 16 -21.41 11.70 10.57
C ALA A 16 -21.01 11.68 9.09
N ALA A 17 -21.92 12.04 8.18
CA ALA A 17 -21.62 12.10 6.75
C ALA A 17 -20.48 13.09 6.42
N ALA A 18 -20.44 14.24 7.08
CA ALA A 18 -19.36 15.23 6.91
C ALA A 18 -17.99 14.71 7.37
N LEU A 19 -17.94 13.95 8.47
CA LEU A 19 -16.70 13.32 8.95
C LEU A 19 -16.21 12.22 8.00
N LEU A 20 -17.11 11.44 7.39
CA LEU A 20 -16.74 10.43 6.39
C LEU A 20 -16.35 11.04 5.03
N ALA A 21 -16.85 12.24 4.70
CA ALA A 21 -16.50 12.94 3.46
C ALA A 21 -15.07 13.52 3.44
N GLY A 22 -14.32 13.47 4.55
CA GLY A 22 -12.92 13.87 4.59
C GLY A 22 -11.97 12.91 3.85
N CYS A 23 -12.41 11.70 3.52
CA CYS A 23 -11.60 10.70 2.79
C CYS A 23 -11.79 10.79 1.26
N GLN A 24 -12.06 11.98 0.74
CA GLN A 24 -12.17 12.21 -0.69
C GLN A 24 -10.78 12.52 -1.24
N THR A 25 -10.33 11.71 -2.20
CA THR A 25 -9.19 12.06 -3.06
C THR A 25 -9.53 13.37 -3.79
N LEU A 26 -8.61 14.34 -3.78
CA LEU A 26 -8.86 15.63 -4.46
C LEU A 26 -8.93 15.40 -5.98
N GLY A 27 -10.11 15.59 -6.58
CA GLY A 27 -10.27 15.77 -8.02
C GLY A 27 -11.05 14.67 -8.74
N ALA A 28 -11.94 15.10 -9.66
CA ALA A 28 -12.56 14.24 -10.67
C ALA A 28 -11.59 13.94 -11.84
N ASP A 29 -10.54 14.74 -11.97
CA ASP A 29 -9.35 14.41 -12.72
C ASP A 29 -8.60 13.34 -11.93
N GLY A 30 -8.81 12.07 -12.28
CA GLY A 30 -8.10 10.95 -11.66
C GLY A 30 -6.59 11.18 -11.60
N LEU A 31 -5.92 10.45 -10.71
CA LEU A 31 -4.46 10.52 -10.54
C LEU A 31 -3.77 10.57 -11.91
N VAL A 32 -3.13 11.70 -12.23
CA VAL A 32 -2.33 11.84 -13.45
C VAL A 32 -1.32 10.70 -13.43
N ALA A 33 -1.34 9.88 -14.49
CA ALA A 33 -0.36 8.82 -14.65
C ALA A 33 1.03 9.44 -14.58
N SER A 34 1.86 8.97 -13.66
CA SER A 34 3.22 9.48 -13.50
C SER A 34 3.99 9.32 -14.80
N SER A 35 4.54 10.42 -15.32
CA SER A 35 5.48 10.41 -16.46
C SER A 35 6.91 10.06 -16.04
N ALA A 36 7.14 9.68 -14.77
CA ALA A 36 8.42 9.14 -14.37
C ALA A 36 8.70 7.85 -15.16
N PRO A 37 9.94 7.61 -15.59
CA PRO A 37 10.31 6.35 -16.20
C PRO A 37 9.82 5.19 -15.33
N PRO A 38 9.04 4.24 -15.86
CA PRO A 38 8.50 3.13 -15.08
C PRO A 38 9.59 2.18 -14.58
N GLU A 39 10.80 2.31 -15.15
CA GLU A 39 11.90 1.41 -14.90
C GLU A 39 12.85 1.94 -13.83
N ILE A 40 12.77 1.31 -12.66
CA ILE A 40 13.85 1.29 -11.69
C ILE A 40 15.03 0.58 -12.36
N SER A 41 16.22 1.19 -12.36
CA SER A 41 17.42 0.56 -12.93
C SER A 41 17.70 -0.77 -12.23
N GLY A 42 18.21 -1.77 -12.96
CA GLY A 42 18.51 -3.09 -12.38
C GLY A 42 19.34 -3.05 -11.08
N PRO A 43 20.40 -2.22 -10.98
CA PRO A 43 21.15 -2.04 -9.74
C PRO A 43 20.32 -1.43 -8.60
N ALA A 44 19.47 -0.44 -8.89
CA ALA A 44 18.60 0.16 -7.89
C ALA A 44 17.54 -0.84 -7.41
N ALA A 45 16.94 -1.62 -8.32
CA ALA A 45 15.98 -2.65 -7.97
C ALA A 45 16.60 -3.72 -7.05
N SER A 46 17.83 -4.13 -7.33
CA SER A 46 18.58 -5.07 -6.49
C SER A 46 18.91 -4.52 -5.10
N ALA A 47 19.31 -3.24 -5.02
CA ALA A 47 19.58 -2.58 -3.75
C ALA A 47 18.31 -2.46 -2.89
N ILE A 48 17.18 -2.05 -3.49
CA ILE A 48 15.88 -1.94 -2.80
C ILE A 48 15.43 -3.33 -2.33
N ALA A 49 15.53 -4.35 -3.18
CA ALA A 49 15.20 -5.73 -2.81
C ALA A 49 16.00 -6.22 -1.60
N GLY A 50 17.31 -5.95 -1.56
CA GLY A 50 18.17 -6.34 -0.44
C GLY A 50 17.80 -5.64 0.88
N ASP A 51 17.49 -4.34 0.85
CA ASP A 51 17.01 -3.60 2.03
C ASP A 51 15.67 -4.17 2.54
N MET A 52 14.72 -4.42 1.63
CA MET A 52 13.44 -5.02 2.00
C MET A 52 13.59 -6.42 2.60
N VAL A 53 14.47 -7.28 2.06
CA VAL A 53 14.72 -8.62 2.62
C VAL A 53 15.36 -8.54 4.00
N SER A 54 16.22 -7.55 4.25
CA SER A 54 16.79 -7.33 5.59
C SER A 54 15.70 -7.04 6.62
N ARG A 55 14.71 -6.21 6.27
CA ARG A 55 13.52 -5.94 7.11
C ARG A 55 12.61 -7.16 7.26
N ILE A 56 12.43 -7.92 6.18
CA ILE A 56 11.64 -9.15 6.21
C ILE A 56 12.30 -10.16 7.15
N ALA A 57 13.62 -10.27 7.13
CA ALA A 57 14.36 -11.18 8.01
C ALA A 57 14.13 -10.88 9.49
N GLU A 58 14.06 -9.60 9.86
CA GLU A 58 13.75 -9.17 11.23
C GLU A 58 12.36 -9.67 11.69
N HIS A 59 11.37 -9.70 10.78
CA HIS A 59 9.99 -10.05 11.11
C HIS A 59 9.64 -11.52 10.89
N ALA A 60 10.21 -12.15 9.86
CA ALA A 60 9.93 -13.52 9.47
C ALA A 60 10.78 -14.55 10.24
N GLY A 61 11.87 -14.12 10.89
CA GLY A 61 12.73 -14.99 11.69
C GLY A 61 13.78 -15.71 10.84
N PRO A 62 14.21 -16.94 11.16
CA PRO A 62 15.40 -17.58 10.56
C PRO A 62 15.22 -18.09 9.10
N GLY A 63 14.25 -17.58 8.33
CA GLY A 63 14.04 -18.00 6.93
C GLY A 63 13.47 -19.42 6.75
N THR A 64 13.01 -20.07 7.82
CA THR A 64 12.49 -21.44 7.77
C THR A 64 11.02 -21.54 7.37
N GLY A 65 10.32 -20.40 7.27
CA GLY A 65 8.93 -20.32 6.84
C GLY A 65 8.79 -20.21 5.31
N THR A 66 7.63 -20.61 4.78
CA THR A 66 7.37 -20.48 3.34
C THR A 66 6.97 -19.05 2.97
N ILE A 67 7.73 -18.42 2.07
CA ILE A 67 7.37 -17.15 1.44
C ILE A 67 6.91 -17.43 0.01
N LEU A 68 5.63 -17.14 -0.27
CA LEU A 68 5.07 -17.27 -1.61
C LEU A 68 5.16 -15.92 -2.32
N LEU A 69 6.02 -15.84 -3.34
CA LEU A 69 6.11 -14.66 -4.20
C LEU A 69 5.25 -14.85 -5.45
N LYS A 70 4.30 -13.95 -5.67
CA LYS A 70 3.55 -13.88 -6.94
C LYS A 70 4.42 -13.11 -7.92
N SER A 71 4.87 -13.78 -8.99
CA SER A 71 5.56 -13.09 -10.09
C SER A 71 4.62 -12.13 -10.80
N ASP A 72 5.11 -10.92 -11.01
CA ASP A 72 4.48 -9.83 -11.77
C ASP A 72 5.26 -9.48 -13.05
N GLY A 73 6.36 -10.19 -13.33
CA GLY A 73 7.21 -9.98 -14.51
C GLY A 73 8.12 -8.75 -14.44
N SER A 74 8.18 -8.06 -13.30
CA SER A 74 9.02 -6.86 -13.15
C SER A 74 10.47 -7.20 -12.82
N PRO A 75 11.43 -6.33 -13.21
CA PRO A 75 12.83 -6.48 -12.81
C PRO A 75 13.02 -6.44 -11.28
N PHE A 76 12.17 -5.70 -10.57
CA PHE A 76 12.15 -5.70 -9.10
C PHE A 76 11.69 -7.04 -8.54
N GLY A 77 10.63 -7.64 -9.07
CA GLY A 77 10.13 -8.95 -8.63
C GLY A 77 11.20 -10.04 -8.75
N GLY A 78 11.94 -10.06 -9.86
CA GLY A 78 13.08 -10.97 -10.04
C GLY A 78 14.22 -10.72 -9.04
N ALA A 79 14.55 -9.45 -8.78
CA ALA A 79 15.57 -9.09 -7.80
C ALA A 79 15.16 -9.45 -6.35
N LEU A 80 13.87 -9.27 -6.00
CA LEU A 80 13.32 -9.63 -4.69
C LEU A 80 13.32 -11.15 -4.48
N GLU A 81 12.95 -11.92 -5.51
CA GLU A 81 13.04 -13.39 -5.46
C GLU A 81 14.48 -13.86 -5.22
N ALA A 82 15.44 -13.28 -5.94
CA ALA A 82 16.85 -13.61 -5.78
C ALA A 82 17.37 -13.25 -4.38
N ALA A 83 17.01 -12.08 -3.86
CA ALA A 83 17.39 -11.64 -2.53
C ALA A 83 16.80 -12.54 -1.43
N LEU A 84 15.53 -12.94 -1.55
CA LEU A 84 14.88 -13.87 -0.61
C LEU A 84 15.57 -15.24 -0.61
N LYS A 85 15.86 -15.79 -1.80
CA LYS A 85 16.59 -17.06 -1.96
C LYS A 85 18.02 -17.03 -1.41
N ALA A 86 18.67 -15.87 -1.43
CA ALA A 86 20.00 -15.69 -0.87
C ALA A 86 20.00 -15.59 0.66
N TRP A 87 18.88 -15.17 1.24
CA TRP A 87 18.71 -15.03 2.68
C TRP A 87 18.40 -16.35 3.39
N GLY A 88 17.54 -17.22 2.84
CA GLY A 88 17.10 -18.47 3.48
C GLY A 88 16.67 -19.55 2.50
#